data_AF-A0A6P7HZS6-F1
#
_entry.id   AF-A0A6P7HZS6-F1
#
_cell.length_a   1.000
_cell.length_b   1.000
_cell.length_c   1.000
_cell.angle_alpha   90.00
_cell.angle_beta   90.00
_cell.angle_gamma   90.00
#
_symmetry.space_group_name_H-M   'P 1'
#
loop_
_entity.id
_entity.type
_entity.pdbx_description
1 polymer ?
#
loop_
_entity_poly.entity_id
_entity_poly.type
_entity_poly.pdbx_seq_one_letter_code
_entity_poly.pdbx_strand_id
1 'polypeptide(L)'
;MPSKVSCLYLLTVVCWASALWYLSVSRPSTSYVGQLNIPIRKSPKVNKNGTFSNIRARSLNPHDFGYIINEAKKCEAEPPFLVILISTTHKEFDARQAIRETWGDESTFPDVRVVTLFLLGRSTDVVLNQMVEQESQIFHDIVVEDFIDSYHNLTLKTLMGMRWVATFCSKAQYVLKTDSDIFVNMENLIYNLLKPTTKPRRRYFTGYVINGGPIRDMRSKWYMPRDLYPESKYPPFCSGTGYVFSADVAELIYKTSLHTRLLHLEDVYVGVCLRKLGIHPFQNSGFNHWKMAYSLCRYRRVVTVHQISPEEMHRIWNDMTSKKHLKC
;
A
#
# COMPACT_ATOMS: atom_id res chain seq x y z
N MET A 1 -19.25 33.46 11.35
CA MET A 1 -19.71 32.25 10.64
C MET A 1 -19.84 32.58 9.16
N PRO A 2 -18.88 32.20 8.30
CA PRO A 2 -19.08 32.28 6.86
C PRO A 2 -19.94 31.09 6.41
N SER A 3 -20.91 31.34 5.54
CA SER A 3 -21.92 30.36 5.14
C SER A 3 -21.32 29.30 4.20
N LYS A 4 -21.82 28.05 4.33
CA LYS A 4 -21.45 26.87 3.54
C LYS A 4 -21.62 27.02 2.02
N VAL A 5 -22.17 28.16 1.55
CA VAL A 5 -22.47 28.43 0.13
C VAL A 5 -21.24 28.99 -0.62
N SER A 6 -20.29 29.65 0.07
CA SER A 6 -19.08 30.19 -0.59
C SER A 6 -18.06 29.13 -1.00
N CYS A 7 -18.05 27.96 -0.34
CA CYS A 7 -17.09 26.89 -0.63
C CYS A 7 -17.48 26.11 -1.92
N LEU A 8 -18.78 25.93 -2.17
CA LEU A 8 -19.27 25.27 -3.39
C LEU A 8 -18.99 26.08 -4.67
N TYR A 9 -19.05 27.41 -4.58
CA TYR A 9 -18.79 28.30 -5.73
C TYR A 9 -17.30 28.33 -6.14
N LEU A 10 -16.38 28.17 -5.19
CA LEU A 10 -14.95 28.07 -5.48
C LEU A 10 -14.59 26.71 -6.12
N LEU A 11 -15.22 25.62 -5.68
CA LEU A 11 -15.03 24.28 -6.24
C LEU A 11 -15.53 24.15 -7.69
N THR A 12 -16.65 24.81 -8.03
CA THR A 12 -17.16 24.76 -9.41
C THR A 12 -16.27 25.53 -10.38
N VAL A 13 -15.77 26.71 -10.01
CA VAL A 13 -14.91 27.53 -10.90
C VAL A 13 -13.57 26.83 -11.22
N VAL A 14 -12.99 26.09 -10.27
CA VAL A 14 -11.75 25.32 -10.49
C VAL A 14 -11.99 24.10 -11.40
N CYS A 15 -13.15 23.44 -11.28
CA CYS A 15 -13.51 22.31 -12.15
C CYS A 15 -13.72 22.72 -13.62
N TRP A 16 -14.32 23.89 -13.89
CA TRP A 16 -14.56 24.34 -15.27
C TRP A 16 -13.29 24.82 -15.98
N ALA A 17 -12.33 25.42 -15.27
CA ALA A 17 -11.04 25.80 -15.84
C ALA A 17 -10.19 24.59 -16.27
N SER A 18 -10.33 23.47 -15.55
CA SER A 18 -9.64 22.20 -15.83
C SER A 18 -10.15 21.51 -17.10
N ALA A 19 -11.47 21.55 -17.32
CA ALA A 19 -12.13 20.91 -18.47
C ALA A 19 -11.84 21.64 -19.80
N LEU A 20 -11.75 22.97 -19.78
CA LEU A 20 -11.46 23.78 -20.97
C LEU A 20 -9.99 23.70 -21.42
N TRP A 21 -9.06 23.39 -20.50
CA TRP A 21 -7.65 23.17 -20.84
C TRP A 21 -7.39 21.77 -21.43
N TYR A 22 -8.12 20.75 -20.97
CA TYR A 22 -8.02 19.38 -21.51
C TYR A 22 -8.48 19.27 -22.97
N LEU A 23 -9.35 20.17 -23.43
CA LEU A 23 -9.87 20.17 -24.79
C LEU A 23 -9.02 21.00 -25.78
N SER A 24 -8.01 21.74 -25.33
CA SER A 24 -7.23 22.66 -26.17
C SER A 24 -5.82 22.18 -26.54
N VAL A 25 -5.37 21.02 -26.02
CA VAL A 25 -4.01 20.52 -26.27
C VAL A 25 -4.00 19.42 -27.33
N SER A 26 -3.52 19.76 -28.52
CA SER A 26 -3.23 18.84 -29.61
C SER A 26 -2.10 17.87 -29.24
N ARG A 27 -2.29 16.57 -29.51
CA ARG A 27 -1.31 15.51 -29.25
C ARG A 27 -0.06 15.66 -30.13
N PRO A 28 1.18 15.61 -29.58
CA PRO A 28 2.36 15.32 -30.37
C PRO A 28 2.53 13.80 -30.52
N SER A 29 2.67 13.35 -31.76
CA SER A 29 3.22 12.06 -32.13
C SER A 29 4.75 12.16 -32.12
N THR A 30 5.45 11.26 -31.42
CA THR A 30 6.86 11.01 -31.72
C THR A 30 7.30 9.61 -31.27
N SER A 31 7.78 8.86 -32.25
CA SER A 31 8.56 7.65 -32.16
C SER A 31 9.98 7.97 -31.66
N TYR A 32 10.47 7.20 -30.69
CA TYR A 32 11.89 7.18 -30.34
C TYR A 32 12.37 5.73 -30.21
N VAL A 33 13.23 5.35 -31.16
CA VAL A 33 14.15 4.21 -31.08
C VAL A 33 15.50 4.79 -30.66
N GLY A 34 16.06 4.32 -29.56
CA GLY A 34 17.37 4.72 -29.07
C GLY A 34 18.04 3.58 -28.34
N GLN A 35 19.17 3.11 -28.90
CA GLN A 35 19.98 1.98 -28.44
C GLN A 35 20.64 2.25 -27.07
N LEU A 36 20.52 1.30 -26.16
CA LEU A 36 21.27 1.26 -24.90
C LEU A 36 22.59 0.47 -25.10
N ASN A 37 23.71 1.18 -25.17
CA ASN A 37 25.04 0.58 -24.98
C ASN A 37 25.38 0.58 -23.48
N ILE A 38 25.40 -0.60 -22.87
CA ILE A 38 25.84 -0.81 -21.47
C ILE A 38 27.27 -1.37 -21.51
N PRO A 39 28.25 -0.78 -20.79
CA PRO A 39 29.59 -1.35 -20.70
C PRO A 39 29.60 -2.61 -19.81
N ILE A 40 30.14 -3.71 -20.34
CA ILE A 40 30.35 -4.96 -19.62
C ILE A 40 31.49 -4.78 -18.61
N ARG A 41 31.17 -4.74 -17.31
CA ARG A 41 32.17 -4.75 -16.24
C ARG A 41 32.60 -6.20 -15.96
N LYS A 42 33.87 -6.52 -16.20
CA LYS A 42 34.48 -7.83 -15.89
C LYS A 42 34.46 -8.10 -14.38
N SER A 43 34.03 -9.29 -13.98
CA SER A 43 34.03 -9.77 -12.59
C SER A 43 35.45 -9.97 -12.04
N PRO A 44 35.77 -9.55 -10.80
CA PRO A 44 37.04 -9.87 -10.18
C PRO A 44 37.06 -11.31 -9.64
N LYS A 45 38.21 -11.99 -9.81
CA LYS A 45 38.49 -13.32 -9.25
C LYS A 45 38.54 -13.25 -7.71
N VAL A 46 37.83 -14.14 -7.03
CA VAL A 46 37.82 -14.25 -5.56
C VAL A 46 38.98 -15.15 -5.10
N ASN A 47 39.91 -14.56 -4.35
CA ASN A 47 40.92 -15.32 -3.59
C ASN A 47 40.26 -15.92 -2.33
N LYS A 48 40.31 -17.26 -2.22
CA LYS A 48 39.97 -17.99 -1.00
C LYS A 48 41.16 -17.89 -0.05
N ASN A 49 41.00 -17.13 1.05
CA ASN A 49 41.61 -17.34 2.36
C ASN A 49 41.43 -16.08 3.23
N GLY A 50 40.19 -15.87 3.72
CA GLY A 50 39.88 -14.83 4.70
C GLY A 50 38.97 -15.41 5.78
N THR A 51 39.43 -15.36 7.01
CA THR A 51 38.74 -15.79 8.23
C THR A 51 37.37 -15.12 8.39
N PHE A 52 36.31 -15.93 8.53
CA PHE A 52 34.89 -15.51 8.62
C PHE A 52 34.50 -14.95 10.00
N SER A 53 35.29 -14.04 10.54
CA SER A 53 34.92 -13.32 11.77
C SER A 53 35.00 -11.83 11.50
N ASN A 54 33.82 -11.18 11.46
CA ASN A 54 33.56 -9.75 11.27
C ASN A 54 33.31 -9.23 9.83
N ILE A 55 32.59 -9.99 9.00
CA ILE A 55 31.89 -9.36 7.87
C ILE A 55 30.63 -8.70 8.43
N ARG A 56 30.69 -7.40 8.73
CA ARG A 56 29.48 -6.57 8.90
C ARG A 56 28.71 -6.71 7.59
N ALA A 57 27.67 -7.55 7.56
CA ALA A 57 26.97 -7.88 6.32
C ALA A 57 26.40 -6.59 5.73
N ARG A 58 27.04 -6.09 4.65
CA ARG A 58 26.60 -4.89 3.95
C ARG A 58 25.16 -5.11 3.50
N SER A 59 24.27 -4.18 3.84
CA SER A 59 22.89 -4.18 3.34
C SER A 59 22.93 -4.28 1.81
N LEU A 60 22.17 -5.23 1.26
CA LEU A 60 22.07 -5.41 -0.19
C LEU A 60 21.24 -4.28 -0.81
N ASN A 61 20.23 -3.80 -0.08
CA ASN A 61 19.39 -2.68 -0.49
C ASN A 61 19.27 -1.73 0.70
N PRO A 62 20.20 -0.78 0.86
CA PRO A 62 20.03 0.27 1.86
C PRO A 62 18.78 1.09 1.50
N HIS A 63 17.76 1.06 2.37
CA HIS A 63 16.55 1.87 2.26
C HIS A 63 16.80 3.22 2.95
N ASP A 64 17.75 3.98 2.41
CA ASP A 64 18.25 5.23 2.98
C ASP A 64 17.52 6.45 2.39
N PHE A 65 16.19 6.41 2.43
CA PHE A 65 15.36 7.53 2.03
C PHE A 65 14.78 8.21 3.27
N GLY A 66 14.75 9.55 3.24
CA GLY A 66 14.18 10.37 4.31
C GLY A 66 12.66 10.54 4.15
N TYR A 67 11.95 10.59 5.28
CA TYR A 67 10.54 11.00 5.27
C TYR A 67 10.45 12.51 5.03
N ILE A 68 9.78 12.91 3.94
CA ILE A 68 9.44 14.30 3.62
C ILE A 68 8.24 14.73 4.47
N ILE A 69 7.22 13.87 4.54
CA ILE A 69 6.05 13.99 5.41
C ILE A 69 5.96 12.70 6.22
N ASN A 70 5.85 12.79 7.54
CA ASN A 70 6.05 11.62 8.42
C ASN A 70 4.91 11.34 9.40
N GLU A 71 4.17 12.34 9.90
CA GLU A 71 3.14 12.10 10.93
C GLU A 71 3.64 11.30 12.16
N ALA A 72 4.90 11.54 12.59
CA ALA A 72 5.61 10.72 13.58
C ALA A 72 4.91 10.53 14.93
N LYS A 73 3.98 11.43 15.29
CA LYS A 73 3.27 11.45 16.58
C LYS A 73 1.92 10.72 16.56
N LYS A 74 1.46 10.23 15.41
CA LYS A 74 0.10 9.66 15.24
C LYS A 74 -0.21 8.50 16.20
N CYS A 75 0.80 7.71 16.59
CA CYS A 75 0.68 6.60 17.55
C CYS A 75 1.32 6.86 18.92
N GLU A 76 1.75 8.08 19.24
CA GLU A 76 2.51 8.38 20.48
C GLU A 76 1.65 8.24 21.74
N ALA A 77 0.39 8.70 21.68
CA ALA A 77 -0.49 8.76 22.85
C ALA A 77 -0.98 7.39 23.33
N GLU A 78 -1.52 6.57 22.43
CA GLU A 78 -1.92 5.20 22.74
C GLU A 78 -1.78 4.30 21.51
N PRO A 79 -1.38 3.04 21.71
CA PRO A 79 -1.21 2.09 20.62
C PRO A 79 -2.54 1.76 19.94
N PRO A 80 -2.65 1.91 18.60
CA PRO A 80 -3.86 1.51 17.90
C PRO A 80 -3.99 -0.01 17.84
N PHE A 81 -5.23 -0.49 17.76
CA PHE A 81 -5.50 -1.88 17.44
C PHE A 81 -5.07 -2.21 16.01
N LEU A 82 -5.38 -1.31 15.07
CA LEU A 82 -5.13 -1.49 13.64
C LEU A 82 -4.51 -0.24 13.04
N VAL A 83 -3.40 -0.42 12.32
CA VAL A 83 -2.86 0.59 11.40
C VAL A 83 -3.23 0.21 9.98
N ILE A 84 -3.81 1.13 9.21
CA ILE A 84 -4.13 0.94 7.81
C ILE A 84 -3.13 1.74 6.98
N LEU A 85 -2.40 1.04 6.12
CA LEU A 85 -1.42 1.57 5.19
C LEU A 85 -1.98 1.48 3.77
N ILE A 86 -2.30 2.63 3.19
CA ILE A 86 -2.98 2.72 1.89
C ILE A 86 -1.98 3.24 0.87
N SER A 87 -1.60 2.40 -0.10
CA SER A 87 -0.76 2.83 -1.22
C SER A 87 -1.59 3.66 -2.20
N THR A 88 -1.21 4.93 -2.39
CA THR A 88 -1.89 5.84 -3.33
C THR A 88 -0.87 6.61 -4.17
N THR A 89 -1.34 7.34 -5.17
CA THR A 89 -0.55 8.28 -5.97
C THR A 89 -1.04 9.70 -5.79
N HIS A 90 -0.22 10.69 -6.17
CA HIS A 90 -0.53 12.11 -5.99
C HIS A 90 -1.85 12.53 -6.66
N LYS A 91 -2.20 11.90 -7.78
CA LYS A 91 -3.42 12.21 -8.55
C LYS A 91 -4.69 11.63 -7.93
N GLU A 92 -4.58 10.71 -6.99
CA GLU A 92 -5.72 10.00 -6.38
C GLU A 92 -6.27 10.74 -5.14
N PHE A 93 -6.37 12.07 -5.22
CA PHE A 93 -6.97 12.88 -4.16
C PHE A 93 -8.41 12.43 -3.86
N ASP A 94 -9.23 12.26 -4.89
CA ASP A 94 -10.63 11.85 -4.74
C ASP A 94 -10.77 10.46 -4.10
N ALA A 95 -9.83 9.55 -4.36
CA ALA A 95 -9.82 8.23 -3.72
C ALA A 95 -9.45 8.34 -2.24
N ARG A 96 -8.43 9.13 -1.88
CA ARG A 96 -8.09 9.40 -0.47
C ARG A 96 -9.27 10.02 0.26
N GLN A 97 -9.92 11.01 -0.35
CA GLN A 97 -11.08 11.68 0.23
C GLN A 97 -12.25 10.71 0.43
N ALA A 98 -12.59 9.89 -0.57
CA ALA A 98 -13.64 8.89 -0.43
C ALA A 98 -13.35 7.88 0.69
N ILE A 99 -12.09 7.47 0.86
CA ILE A 99 -11.69 6.58 1.95
C ILE A 99 -11.87 7.25 3.31
N ARG A 100 -11.42 8.51 3.47
CA ARG A 100 -11.60 9.29 4.71
C ARG A 100 -13.07 9.44 5.11
N GLU A 101 -13.95 9.60 4.14
CA GLU A 101 -15.39 9.78 4.34
C GLU A 101 -16.17 8.46 4.47
N THR A 102 -15.50 7.32 4.29
CA THR A 102 -16.14 6.00 4.32
C THR A 102 -15.42 5.04 5.26
N TRP A 103 -14.85 3.95 4.75
CA TRP A 103 -14.32 2.86 5.55
C TRP A 103 -13.00 3.21 6.25
N GLY A 104 -12.31 4.27 5.84
CA GLY A 104 -11.04 4.71 6.44
C GLY A 104 -11.19 5.74 7.56
N ASP A 105 -12.41 6.15 7.90
CA ASP A 105 -12.68 7.09 9.00
C ASP A 105 -12.32 6.46 10.36
N GLU A 106 -11.29 7.01 11.00
CA GLU A 106 -10.76 6.57 12.31
C GLU A 106 -11.81 6.64 13.43
N SER A 107 -12.88 7.42 13.27
CA SER A 107 -13.93 7.61 14.28
C SER A 107 -15.09 6.61 14.19
N THR A 108 -15.13 5.78 13.14
CA THR A 108 -16.28 4.87 12.88
C THR A 108 -16.46 3.80 13.95
N PHE A 109 -15.37 3.32 14.56
CA PHE A 109 -15.37 2.20 15.51
C PHE A 109 -14.83 2.67 16.87
N PRO A 110 -15.68 3.27 17.73
CA PRO A 110 -15.22 3.94 18.96
C PRO A 110 -14.62 2.99 20.01
N ASP A 111 -14.91 1.70 19.94
CA ASP A 111 -14.37 0.66 20.82
C ASP A 111 -13.00 0.13 20.36
N VAL A 112 -12.54 0.53 19.16
CA VAL A 112 -11.31 0.03 18.55
C VAL A 112 -10.54 1.17 17.90
N ARG A 113 -9.39 1.53 18.48
CA ARG A 113 -8.54 2.58 17.90
C ARG A 113 -7.94 2.13 16.57
N VAL A 114 -8.27 2.85 15.50
CA VAL A 114 -7.71 2.67 14.15
C VAL A 114 -6.88 3.90 13.79
N VAL A 115 -5.79 3.69 13.06
CA VAL A 115 -4.99 4.77 12.44
C VAL A 115 -4.92 4.51 10.95
N THR A 116 -5.30 5.49 10.14
CA THR A 116 -5.29 5.42 8.67
C THR A 116 -4.19 6.32 8.12
N LEU A 117 -3.34 5.78 7.24
CA LEU A 117 -2.25 6.51 6.60
C LEU A 117 -2.20 6.24 5.10
N PHE A 118 -2.08 7.31 4.32
CA PHE A 118 -1.85 7.27 2.89
C PHE A 118 -0.36 7.36 2.59
N LEU A 119 0.14 6.39 1.83
CA LEU A 119 1.56 6.22 1.50
C LEU A 119 1.84 6.70 0.08
N LEU A 120 2.80 7.62 -0.05
CA LEU A 120 3.27 8.15 -1.33
C LEU A 120 4.80 8.16 -1.39
N GLY A 121 5.35 8.02 -2.60
CA GLY A 121 6.72 8.48 -2.88
C GLY A 121 6.69 9.95 -3.28
N ARG A 122 7.82 10.51 -3.74
CA ARG A 122 7.90 11.85 -4.33
C ARG A 122 7.49 11.82 -5.81
N SER A 123 6.70 12.80 -6.25
CA SER A 123 6.42 13.04 -7.68
C SER A 123 7.54 13.83 -8.36
N THR A 124 7.74 13.61 -9.66
CA THR A 124 8.57 14.50 -10.50
C THR A 124 7.87 15.83 -10.81
N ASP A 125 6.54 15.88 -10.64
CA ASP A 125 5.73 17.08 -10.80
C ASP A 125 5.67 17.87 -9.48
N VAL A 126 6.27 19.06 -9.49
CA VAL A 126 6.36 19.94 -8.31
C VAL A 126 4.97 20.41 -7.84
N VAL A 127 4.03 20.64 -8.77
CA VAL A 127 2.68 21.09 -8.42
C VAL A 127 1.95 19.99 -7.66
N LEU A 128 2.07 18.74 -8.12
CA LEU A 128 1.49 17.59 -7.42
C LEU A 128 2.07 17.39 -6.02
N ASN A 129 3.37 17.61 -5.82
CA ASN A 129 3.98 17.55 -4.48
C ASN A 129 3.39 18.63 -3.56
N GLN A 130 3.28 19.87 -4.05
CA GLN A 130 2.70 20.99 -3.28
C GLN A 130 1.23 20.73 -2.89
N MET A 131 0.44 20.14 -3.79
CA MET A 131 -0.95 19.78 -3.48
C MET A 131 -1.04 18.74 -2.37
N VAL A 132 -0.15 17.73 -2.36
CA VAL A 132 -0.09 16.71 -1.31
C VAL A 132 0.39 17.30 0.02
N GLU A 133 1.34 18.25 0.00
CA GLU A 133 1.76 18.98 1.21
C GLU A 133 0.60 19.77 1.83
N GLN A 134 -0.19 20.48 1.00
CA GLN A 134 -1.37 21.21 1.46
C GLN A 134 -2.45 20.27 2.03
N GLU A 135 -2.69 19.14 1.36
CA GLU A 135 -3.60 18.11 1.85
C GLU A 135 -3.14 17.57 3.22
N SER A 136 -1.84 17.28 3.38
CA SER A 136 -1.28 16.79 4.63
C SER A 136 -1.43 17.78 5.78
N GLN A 137 -1.34 19.08 5.52
CA GLN A 137 -1.55 20.14 6.53
C GLN A 137 -2.99 20.21 7.04
N ILE A 138 -3.94 19.64 6.30
CA ILE A 138 -5.36 19.64 6.67
C ILE A 138 -5.72 18.33 7.38
N PHE A 139 -5.32 17.19 6.81
CA PHE A 139 -5.81 15.88 7.25
C PHE A 139 -4.86 15.11 8.18
N HIS A 140 -3.56 15.44 8.18
CA HIS A 140 -2.55 14.80 9.04
C HIS A 140 -2.56 13.27 8.98
N ASP A 141 -2.65 12.72 7.77
CA ASP A 141 -2.76 11.29 7.49
C ASP A 141 -1.92 10.82 6.28
N ILE A 142 -0.93 11.62 5.88
CA ILE A 142 -0.08 11.33 4.71
C ILE A 142 1.36 11.06 5.16
N VAL A 143 1.97 10.02 4.59
CA VAL A 143 3.40 9.73 4.72
C VAL A 143 4.04 9.75 3.34
N VAL A 144 5.06 10.59 3.17
CA VAL A 144 5.84 10.74 1.94
C VAL A 144 7.30 10.46 2.23
N GLU A 145 7.94 9.62 1.43
CA GLU A 145 9.39 9.36 1.48
C GLU A 145 10.05 9.74 0.15
N ASP A 146 11.32 10.16 0.19
CA ASP A 146 12.06 10.71 -0.95
C ASP A 146 12.57 9.65 -1.95
N PHE A 147 11.68 8.81 -2.46
CA PHE A 147 11.92 7.99 -3.66
C PHE A 147 10.88 8.33 -4.74
N ILE A 148 11.23 8.18 -6.02
CA ILE A 148 10.29 8.46 -7.11
C ILE A 148 9.08 7.52 -7.05
N ASP A 149 7.89 8.08 -6.95
CA ASP A 149 6.66 7.31 -6.93
C ASP A 149 6.37 6.71 -8.32
N SER A 150 6.36 5.39 -8.40
CA SER A 150 6.04 4.64 -9.62
C SER A 150 5.60 3.23 -9.27
N TYR A 151 4.91 2.56 -10.21
CA TYR A 151 4.51 1.16 -10.05
C TYR A 151 5.71 0.24 -9.76
N HIS A 152 6.85 0.47 -10.40
CA HIS A 152 8.07 -0.32 -10.17
C HIS A 152 8.68 -0.10 -8.77
N ASN A 153 8.36 1.02 -8.11
CA ASN A 153 8.83 1.36 -6.77
C ASN A 153 7.79 1.06 -5.67
N LEU A 154 6.71 0.34 -5.97
CA LEU A 154 5.72 -0.08 -4.96
C LEU A 154 6.35 -0.88 -3.81
N THR A 155 7.41 -1.64 -4.10
CA THR A 155 8.15 -2.36 -3.07
C THR A 155 8.80 -1.40 -2.07
N LEU A 156 9.39 -0.30 -2.55
CA LEU A 156 9.94 0.74 -1.67
C LEU A 156 8.83 1.39 -0.84
N LYS A 157 7.69 1.70 -1.47
CA LYS A 157 6.52 2.27 -0.77
C LYS A 157 5.96 1.35 0.32
N THR A 158 5.94 0.05 0.10
CA THR A 158 5.51 -0.88 1.17
C THR A 158 6.55 -0.96 2.27
N LEU A 159 7.84 -1.04 1.93
CA LEU A 159 8.91 -1.04 2.93
C LEU A 159 8.93 0.26 3.76
N MET A 160 8.61 1.39 3.15
CA MET A 160 8.39 2.68 3.82
C MET A 160 7.33 2.56 4.93
N GLY A 161 6.16 2.00 4.60
CA GLY A 161 5.07 1.80 5.55
C GLY A 161 5.43 0.81 6.66
N MET A 162 6.09 -0.30 6.31
CA MET A 162 6.59 -1.29 7.29
C MET A 162 7.59 -0.67 8.26
N ARG A 163 8.53 0.14 7.74
CA ARG A 163 9.50 0.90 8.54
C ARG A 163 8.81 1.92 9.44
N TRP A 164 7.80 2.60 8.91
CA TRP A 164 7.04 3.60 9.65
C TRP A 164 6.34 2.96 10.85
N VAL A 165 5.63 1.83 10.65
CA VAL A 165 4.99 1.09 11.75
C VAL A 165 6.04 0.61 12.76
N ALA A 166 7.14 0.02 12.30
CA ALA A 166 8.20 -0.45 13.19
C ALA A 166 8.85 0.67 14.03
N THR A 167 8.89 1.89 13.52
CA THR A 167 9.56 3.03 14.16
C THR A 167 8.60 3.83 15.06
N PHE A 168 7.43 4.18 14.53
CA PHE A 168 6.51 5.13 15.17
C PHE A 168 5.28 4.48 15.78
N CYS A 169 4.97 3.22 15.43
CA CYS A 169 3.74 2.54 15.85
C CYS A 169 3.98 1.07 16.25
N SER A 170 5.13 0.77 16.85
CA SER A 170 5.60 -0.61 17.13
C SER A 170 4.73 -1.40 18.11
N LYS A 171 3.89 -0.70 18.88
CA LYS A 171 2.96 -1.29 19.84
C LYS A 171 1.56 -1.57 19.26
N ALA A 172 1.32 -1.27 17.99
CA ALA A 172 0.07 -1.64 17.33
C ALA A 172 -0.14 -3.17 17.37
N GLN A 173 -1.39 -3.63 17.25
CA GLN A 173 -1.65 -5.08 17.23
C GLN A 173 -1.59 -5.66 15.82
N TYR A 174 -2.26 -4.99 14.87
CA TYR A 174 -2.36 -5.42 13.49
C TYR A 174 -2.09 -4.27 12.52
N VAL A 175 -1.72 -4.65 11.31
CA VAL A 175 -1.56 -3.74 10.18
C VAL A 175 -2.31 -4.31 8.98
N LEU A 176 -3.07 -3.47 8.31
CA LEU A 176 -3.63 -3.73 6.99
C LEU A 176 -2.81 -2.94 5.97
N LYS A 177 -2.21 -3.60 4.98
CA LYS A 177 -1.75 -2.93 3.75
C LYS A 177 -2.80 -3.12 2.66
N THR A 178 -3.15 -2.05 1.97
CA THR A 178 -4.12 -2.07 0.87
C THR A 178 -3.83 -0.95 -0.13
N ASP A 179 -4.58 -0.89 -1.23
CA ASP A 179 -4.49 0.13 -2.27
C ASP A 179 -5.73 1.06 -2.25
N SER A 180 -5.67 2.20 -2.94
CA SER A 180 -6.75 3.22 -2.99
C SER A 180 -8.04 2.76 -3.67
N ASP A 181 -7.99 1.74 -4.52
CA ASP A 181 -9.14 1.24 -5.28
C ASP A 181 -9.81 0.02 -4.62
N ILE A 182 -9.59 -0.14 -3.32
CA ILE A 182 -10.11 -1.23 -2.50
C ILE A 182 -11.20 -0.71 -1.57
N PHE A 183 -12.36 -1.39 -1.55
CA PHE A 183 -13.33 -1.23 -0.48
C PHE A 183 -13.04 -2.24 0.63
N VAL A 184 -12.95 -1.77 1.88
CA VAL A 184 -12.73 -2.63 3.05
C VAL A 184 -14.00 -2.68 3.90
N ASN A 185 -14.51 -3.90 4.10
CA ASN A 185 -15.55 -4.14 5.09
C ASN A 185 -14.92 -4.22 6.49
N MET A 186 -14.80 -3.05 7.12
CA MET A 186 -14.14 -2.89 8.41
C MET A 186 -14.80 -3.68 9.55
N GLU A 187 -16.13 -3.86 9.52
CA GLU A 187 -16.84 -4.65 10.54
C GLU A 187 -16.42 -6.13 10.48
N ASN A 188 -16.34 -6.68 9.26
CA ASN A 188 -15.87 -8.06 9.05
C ASN A 188 -14.36 -8.18 9.33
N LEU A 189 -13.56 -7.18 8.98
CA LEU A 189 -12.13 -7.14 9.27
C LEU A 189 -11.86 -7.16 10.78
N ILE A 190 -12.44 -6.21 11.52
CA ILE A 190 -12.16 -6.01 12.93
C ILE A 190 -12.79 -7.14 13.74
N TYR A 191 -14.11 -7.35 13.66
CA TYR A 191 -14.81 -8.20 14.62
C TYR A 191 -14.83 -9.68 14.25
N ASN A 192 -14.85 -10.02 12.96
CA ASN A 192 -14.87 -11.42 12.55
C ASN A 192 -13.48 -11.98 12.33
N LEU A 193 -12.58 -11.22 11.68
CA LEU A 193 -11.23 -11.68 11.41
C LEU A 193 -10.28 -11.41 12.58
N LEU A 194 -10.14 -10.17 13.05
CA LEU A 194 -9.07 -9.80 14.00
C LEU A 194 -9.44 -10.01 15.47
N LYS A 195 -10.72 -9.86 15.82
CA LYS A 195 -11.33 -10.14 17.13
C LYS A 195 -10.61 -9.42 18.29
N PRO A 196 -10.88 -8.12 18.53
CA PRO A 196 -10.21 -7.30 19.54
C PRO A 196 -10.26 -7.85 20.97
N THR A 197 -11.30 -8.63 21.30
CA THR A 197 -11.50 -9.26 22.62
C THR A 197 -10.64 -10.51 22.83
N THR A 198 -9.88 -10.94 21.83
CA THR A 198 -9.02 -12.11 21.90
C THR A 198 -7.54 -11.74 21.96
N LYS A 199 -6.71 -12.65 22.46
CA LYS A 199 -5.25 -12.43 22.51
C LYS A 199 -4.71 -12.18 21.08
N PRO A 200 -3.99 -11.07 20.84
CA PRO A 200 -3.45 -10.78 19.52
C PRO A 200 -2.53 -11.88 19.04
N ARG A 201 -2.68 -12.25 17.76
CA ARG A 201 -1.79 -13.21 17.12
C ARG A 201 -0.42 -12.55 16.87
N ARG A 202 0.64 -13.35 16.88
CA ARG A 202 2.01 -12.93 16.59
C ARG A 202 2.55 -13.70 15.42
N ARG A 203 3.49 -13.10 14.68
CA ARG A 203 4.04 -13.69 13.44
C ARG A 203 2.92 -14.16 12.49
N TYR A 204 1.83 -13.39 12.46
CA TYR A 204 0.62 -13.71 11.72
C TYR A 204 0.56 -12.89 10.44
N PHE A 205 0.16 -13.53 9.35
CA PHE A 205 0.02 -12.90 8.04
C PHE A 205 -1.12 -13.58 7.29
N THR A 206 -2.08 -12.83 6.75
CA THR A 206 -3.23 -13.39 6.01
C THR A 206 -3.66 -12.47 4.88
N GLY A 207 -4.32 -13.06 3.89
CA GLY A 207 -4.87 -12.39 2.74
C GLY A 207 -5.30 -13.44 1.71
N TYR A 208 -5.48 -13.01 0.47
CA TYR A 208 -5.66 -13.96 -0.63
C TYR A 208 -4.29 -14.50 -1.07
N VAL A 209 -3.94 -15.71 -0.68
CA VAL A 209 -2.68 -16.38 -1.00
C VAL A 209 -2.69 -16.89 -2.43
N ILE A 210 -1.69 -16.45 -3.19
CA ILE A 210 -1.41 -16.85 -4.57
C ILE A 210 -0.25 -17.83 -4.56
N ASN A 211 -0.44 -18.95 -5.26
CA ASN A 211 0.61 -19.92 -5.56
C ASN A 211 0.92 -19.81 -7.06
N GLY A 212 1.94 -19.02 -7.39
CA GLY A 212 2.27 -18.67 -8.76
C GLY A 212 3.76 -18.68 -9.04
N GLY A 213 4.12 -18.26 -10.25
CA GLY A 213 5.50 -18.12 -10.68
C GLY A 213 5.71 -16.88 -11.55
N PRO A 214 6.98 -16.53 -11.81
CA PRO A 214 7.33 -15.38 -12.60
C PRO A 214 6.80 -15.44 -14.03
N ILE A 215 6.11 -14.39 -14.46
CA ILE A 215 5.73 -14.17 -15.85
C ILE A 215 6.97 -13.73 -16.62
N ARG A 216 7.30 -14.42 -17.71
CA ARG A 216 8.51 -14.17 -18.51
C ARG A 216 8.25 -13.40 -19.81
N ASP A 217 6.99 -13.07 -20.09
CA ASP A 217 6.63 -12.17 -21.20
C ASP A 217 6.96 -10.72 -20.81
N MET A 218 7.88 -10.10 -21.55
CA MET A 218 8.31 -8.71 -21.34
C MET A 218 7.19 -7.68 -21.54
N ARG A 219 6.10 -8.04 -22.20
CA ARG A 219 4.93 -7.16 -22.40
C ARG A 219 4.00 -7.14 -21.19
N SER A 220 4.14 -8.10 -20.28
CA SER A 220 3.34 -8.14 -19.07
C SER A 220 3.81 -7.08 -18.08
N LYS A 221 2.87 -6.34 -17.49
CA LYS A 221 3.15 -5.45 -16.35
C LYS A 221 3.74 -6.19 -15.14
N TRP A 222 3.61 -7.52 -15.10
CA TRP A 222 4.14 -8.41 -14.07
C TRP A 222 5.38 -9.19 -14.52
N TYR A 223 6.04 -8.74 -15.58
CA TYR A 223 7.26 -9.35 -16.10
C TYR A 223 8.36 -9.45 -15.04
N MET A 224 8.92 -10.64 -14.85
CA MET A 224 10.05 -10.88 -13.97
C MET A 224 11.22 -11.47 -14.78
N PRO A 225 12.36 -10.77 -14.91
CA PRO A 225 13.54 -11.28 -15.60
C PRO A 225 14.13 -12.53 -14.93
N ARG A 226 14.70 -13.45 -15.72
CA ARG A 226 15.39 -14.65 -15.19
C ARG A 226 16.64 -14.28 -14.37
N ASP A 227 17.39 -13.28 -14.80
CA ASP A 227 18.59 -12.83 -14.08
C ASP A 227 18.27 -12.18 -12.74
N LEU A 228 17.05 -11.66 -12.59
CA LEU A 228 16.55 -11.09 -11.33
C LEU A 228 16.01 -12.19 -10.42
N TYR A 229 15.18 -13.08 -10.95
CA TYR A 229 14.60 -14.22 -10.23
C TYR A 229 14.70 -15.49 -11.09
N PRO A 230 15.68 -16.38 -10.85
CA PRO A 230 15.95 -17.53 -11.72
C PRO A 230 14.98 -18.70 -11.52
N GLU A 231 14.40 -18.84 -10.32
CA GLU A 231 13.46 -19.91 -9.99
C GLU A 231 12.18 -19.83 -10.84
N SER A 232 11.51 -20.97 -11.04
CA SER A 232 10.27 -21.06 -11.82
C SER A 232 9.00 -20.85 -11.01
N LYS A 233 9.10 -20.80 -9.67
CA LYS A 233 7.99 -20.61 -8.74
C LYS A 233 8.36 -19.57 -7.70
N TYR A 234 7.40 -18.74 -7.31
CA TYR A 234 7.52 -17.87 -6.16
C TYR A 234 7.20 -18.65 -4.87
N PRO A 235 7.68 -18.20 -3.70
CA PRO A 235 7.05 -18.58 -2.44
C PRO A 235 5.57 -18.20 -2.43
N PRO A 236 4.71 -18.86 -1.63
CA PRO A 236 3.35 -18.38 -1.41
C PRO A 236 3.36 -16.92 -0.91
N PHE A 237 2.53 -16.07 -1.52
CA PHE A 237 2.43 -14.65 -1.20
C PHE A 237 0.96 -14.23 -1.21
N CYS A 238 0.60 -13.19 -0.45
CA CYS A 238 -0.76 -12.63 -0.53
C CYS A 238 -0.84 -11.60 -1.66
N SER A 239 -1.96 -11.56 -2.37
CA SER A 239 -2.25 -10.52 -3.37
C SER A 239 -1.99 -9.11 -2.85
N GLY A 240 -1.36 -8.26 -3.67
CA GLY A 240 -1.10 -6.85 -3.34
C GLY A 240 -2.35 -6.01 -3.06
N THR A 241 -3.52 -6.48 -3.49
CA THR A 241 -4.84 -5.83 -3.29
C THR A 241 -5.27 -5.73 -1.83
N GLY A 242 -4.61 -6.44 -0.91
CA GLY A 242 -4.91 -6.34 0.51
C GLY A 242 -4.43 -7.54 1.32
N TYR A 243 -3.70 -7.26 2.40
CA TYR A 243 -3.29 -8.28 3.36
C TYR A 243 -3.15 -7.70 4.78
N VAL A 244 -3.34 -8.55 5.78
CA VAL A 244 -3.30 -8.20 7.20
C VAL A 244 -2.24 -9.02 7.90
N PHE A 245 -1.50 -8.38 8.79
CA PHE A 245 -0.44 -9.01 9.56
C PHE A 245 -0.37 -8.44 10.97
N SER A 246 0.20 -9.22 11.90
CA SER A 246 0.49 -8.71 13.24
C SER A 246 1.63 -7.69 13.17
N ALA A 247 1.56 -6.62 13.94
CA ALA A 247 2.48 -5.48 13.78
C ALA A 247 3.96 -5.85 13.98
N ASP A 248 4.26 -6.89 14.77
CA ASP A 248 5.62 -7.41 14.93
C ASP A 248 6.24 -7.91 13.61
N VAL A 249 5.42 -8.28 12.63
CA VAL A 249 5.87 -8.69 11.30
C VAL A 249 6.37 -7.51 10.46
N ALA A 250 5.93 -6.28 10.73
CA ALA A 250 6.39 -5.09 10.01
C ALA A 250 7.92 -4.92 10.12
N GLU A 251 8.42 -4.95 11.36
CA GLU A 251 9.86 -4.83 11.65
C GLU A 251 10.65 -6.03 11.09
N LEU A 252 10.09 -7.24 11.21
CA LEU A 252 10.74 -8.45 10.70
C LEU A 252 10.89 -8.41 9.17
N ILE A 253 9.85 -8.00 8.44
CA ILE A 253 9.89 -7.83 6.99
C ILE A 253 10.91 -6.75 6.63
N TYR A 254 10.84 -5.57 7.27
CA TYR A 254 11.73 -4.46 6.97
C TYR A 254 13.20 -4.84 7.20
N LYS A 255 13.56 -5.45 8.33
CA LYS A 255 14.96 -5.90 8.57
C LYS A 255 15.42 -6.96 7.58
N THR A 256 14.53 -7.89 7.21
CA THR A 256 14.85 -8.95 6.24
C THR A 256 15.03 -8.40 4.83
N SER A 257 14.29 -7.35 4.47
CA SER A 257 14.33 -6.73 3.14
C SER A 257 15.68 -6.08 2.84
N LEU A 258 16.33 -5.49 3.85
CA LEU A 258 17.67 -4.90 3.73
C LEU A 258 18.72 -5.91 3.22
N HIS A 259 18.50 -7.21 3.47
CA HIS A 259 19.40 -8.30 3.06
C HIS A 259 18.75 -9.24 2.02
N THR A 260 17.73 -8.79 1.29
CA THR A 260 17.02 -9.58 0.29
C THR A 260 17.01 -8.87 -1.04
N ARG A 261 17.58 -9.46 -2.10
CA ARG A 261 17.62 -8.83 -3.43
C ARG A 261 16.26 -8.23 -3.81
N LEU A 262 16.22 -6.92 -4.03
CA LEU A 262 14.98 -6.18 -4.28
C LEU A 262 14.27 -6.70 -5.54
N LEU A 263 12.96 -6.89 -5.44
CA LEU A 263 12.06 -7.16 -6.56
C LEU A 263 11.09 -5.99 -6.68
N HIS A 264 10.59 -5.70 -7.89
CA HIS A 264 9.66 -4.58 -8.11
C HIS A 264 8.20 -4.97 -7.80
N LEU A 265 7.85 -6.26 -7.92
CA LEU A 265 6.56 -6.80 -7.51
C LEU A 265 6.52 -6.92 -5.99
N GLU A 266 5.82 -5.99 -5.37
CA GLU A 266 5.79 -5.79 -3.92
C GLU A 266 5.26 -7.00 -3.16
N ASP A 267 4.13 -7.54 -3.59
CA ASP A 267 3.48 -8.69 -2.99
C ASP A 267 4.37 -9.95 -3.03
N VAL A 268 4.99 -10.22 -4.18
CA VAL A 268 5.99 -11.27 -4.34
C VAL A 268 7.20 -11.03 -3.44
N TYR A 269 7.69 -9.80 -3.35
CA TYR A 269 8.84 -9.44 -2.52
C TYR A 269 8.56 -9.66 -1.03
N VAL A 270 7.37 -9.27 -0.55
CA VAL A 270 6.91 -9.57 0.81
C VAL A 270 6.85 -11.08 1.02
N GLY A 271 6.32 -11.85 0.07
CA GLY A 271 6.33 -13.32 0.12
C GLY A 271 7.73 -13.93 0.26
N VAL A 272 8.73 -13.38 -0.45
CA VAL A 272 10.15 -13.79 -0.29
C VAL A 272 10.67 -13.49 1.11
N CYS A 273 10.33 -12.34 1.68
CA CYS A 273 10.71 -12.00 3.05
C CYS A 273 10.05 -12.95 4.06
N LEU A 274 8.76 -13.25 3.90
CA LEU A 274 8.01 -14.19 4.74
C LEU A 274 8.64 -15.60 4.71
N ARG A 275 9.00 -16.11 3.51
CA ARG A 275 9.71 -17.39 3.38
C ARG A 275 11.02 -17.41 4.15
N LYS A 276 11.84 -16.36 4.05
CA LYS A 276 13.11 -16.26 4.80
C LYS A 276 12.90 -16.22 6.31
N LEU A 277 11.80 -15.60 6.76
CA LEU A 277 11.42 -15.53 8.17
C LEU A 277 10.78 -16.82 8.69
N GLY A 278 10.42 -17.78 7.83
CA GLY A 278 9.63 -18.96 8.20
C GLY A 278 8.18 -18.63 8.59
N ILE A 279 7.64 -17.50 8.14
CA ILE A 279 6.24 -17.10 8.36
C ILE A 279 5.44 -17.55 7.15
N HIS A 280 4.37 -18.31 7.38
CA HIS A 280 3.52 -18.84 6.31
C HIS A 280 2.23 -18.01 6.24
N PRO A 281 1.89 -17.41 5.08
CA PRO A 281 0.66 -16.66 4.96
C PRO A 281 -0.55 -17.59 4.99
N PHE A 282 -1.58 -17.21 5.74
CA PHE A 282 -2.85 -17.96 5.84
C PHE A 282 -3.83 -17.51 4.75
N GLN A 283 -4.29 -18.46 3.93
CA GLN A 283 -5.33 -18.22 2.94
C GLN A 283 -6.62 -17.75 3.60
N ASN A 284 -7.18 -16.64 3.10
CA ASN A 284 -8.48 -16.14 3.52
C ASN A 284 -9.29 -15.68 2.29
N SER A 285 -10.37 -16.42 1.99
CA SER A 285 -11.25 -16.15 0.84
C SER A 285 -12.11 -14.89 0.99
N GLY A 286 -12.12 -14.27 2.17
CA GLY A 286 -12.72 -12.96 2.37
C GLY A 286 -11.92 -11.83 1.70
N PHE A 287 -10.64 -12.02 1.44
CA PHE A 287 -9.86 -11.07 0.65
C PHE A 287 -10.09 -11.34 -0.82
N ASN A 288 -10.72 -10.39 -1.51
CA ASN A 288 -10.94 -10.48 -2.95
C ASN A 288 -9.88 -9.66 -3.68
N HIS A 289 -9.35 -10.21 -4.78
CA HIS A 289 -8.36 -9.56 -5.64
C HIS A 289 -8.88 -9.23 -7.05
N TRP A 290 -10.18 -9.42 -7.30
CA TRP A 290 -10.86 -9.12 -8.56
C TRP A 290 -12.09 -8.24 -8.33
N LYS A 291 -12.58 -7.59 -9.39
CA LYS A 291 -13.84 -6.84 -9.33
C LYS A 291 -15.01 -7.78 -9.14
N MET A 292 -15.82 -7.50 -8.12
CA MET A 292 -17.03 -8.25 -7.83
C MET A 292 -18.24 -7.39 -8.18
N ALA A 293 -19.25 -7.97 -8.83
CA ALA A 293 -20.52 -7.28 -9.03
C ALA A 293 -21.16 -6.95 -7.68
N TYR A 294 -21.64 -5.71 -7.53
CA TYR A 294 -22.19 -5.25 -6.27
C TYR A 294 -23.45 -6.02 -5.87
N SER A 295 -23.43 -6.49 -4.62
CA SER A 295 -24.58 -7.05 -3.93
C SER A 295 -24.31 -6.87 -2.44
N LEU A 296 -25.25 -6.26 -1.72
CA LEU A 296 -25.14 -6.01 -0.29
C LEU A 296 -24.70 -7.27 0.48
N CYS A 297 -25.32 -8.42 0.18
CA CYS A 297 -25.02 -9.67 0.87
C CYS A 297 -23.66 -10.27 0.54
N ARG A 298 -23.17 -10.09 -0.70
CA ARG A 298 -21.81 -10.53 -1.04
C ARG A 298 -20.77 -9.68 -0.34
N TYR A 299 -20.95 -8.36 -0.35
CA TYR A 299 -20.01 -7.40 0.25
C TYR A 299 -19.93 -7.54 1.79
N ARG A 300 -21.04 -7.93 2.43
CA ARG A 300 -21.04 -8.24 3.87
C ARG A 300 -20.24 -9.47 4.28
N ARG A 301 -20.09 -10.45 3.37
CA ARG A 301 -19.39 -11.72 3.66
C ARG A 301 -17.89 -11.66 3.38
N VAL A 302 -17.43 -10.68 2.60
CA VAL A 302 -16.02 -10.48 2.26
C VAL A 302 -15.38 -9.40 3.12
N VAL A 303 -14.06 -9.37 3.15
CA VAL A 303 -13.23 -8.38 3.84
C VAL A 303 -12.83 -7.27 2.88
N THR A 304 -12.40 -7.60 1.66
CA THR A 304 -11.99 -6.61 0.66
C THR A 304 -12.68 -6.85 -0.68
N VAL A 305 -12.85 -5.79 -1.46
CA VAL A 305 -13.25 -5.84 -2.88
C VAL A 305 -12.42 -4.87 -3.69
N HIS A 306 -11.92 -5.31 -4.84
CA HIS A 306 -10.99 -4.57 -5.69
C HIS A 306 -11.70 -3.85 -6.85
N GLN A 307 -11.05 -2.80 -7.38
CA GLN A 307 -11.51 -1.96 -8.50
C GLN A 307 -12.80 -1.20 -8.20
N ILE A 308 -12.81 -0.51 -7.06
CA ILE A 308 -13.90 0.33 -6.57
C ILE A 308 -13.52 1.80 -6.79
N SER A 309 -14.33 2.52 -7.57
CA SER A 309 -14.17 3.97 -7.74
C SER A 309 -14.57 4.74 -6.48
N PRO A 310 -14.15 6.01 -6.32
CA PRO A 310 -14.59 6.87 -5.23
C PRO A 310 -16.13 6.93 -5.11
N GLU A 311 -16.86 7.07 -6.23
CA GLU A 311 -18.32 7.12 -6.21
C GLU A 311 -18.95 5.77 -5.85
N GLU A 312 -18.40 4.66 -6.35
CA GLU A 312 -18.82 3.32 -5.94
C GLU A 312 -18.60 3.14 -4.44
N MET A 313 -17.48 3.60 -3.89
CA MET A 313 -17.11 3.50 -2.48
C MET A 313 -18.16 4.16 -1.57
N HIS A 314 -18.57 5.40 -1.87
CA HIS A 314 -19.63 6.07 -1.13
C HIS A 314 -20.97 5.35 -1.22
N ARG A 315 -21.36 4.87 -2.41
CA ARG A 315 -22.62 4.13 -2.59
C ARG A 315 -22.64 2.84 -1.78
N ILE A 316 -21.55 2.07 -1.84
CA ILE A 316 -21.40 0.82 -1.09
C ILE A 316 -21.44 1.11 0.41
N TRP A 317 -20.68 2.11 0.87
CA TRP A 317 -20.64 2.49 2.28
C TRP A 317 -22.01 2.88 2.81
N ASN A 318 -22.71 3.79 2.11
CA ASN A 318 -24.05 4.24 2.48
C ASN A 318 -25.06 3.09 2.51
N ASP A 319 -25.01 2.17 1.55
CA ASP A 319 -25.86 0.99 1.55
C ASP A 319 -25.54 0.05 2.74
N MET A 320 -24.25 -0.20 3.00
CA MET A 320 -23.82 -1.09 4.07
C MET A 320 -24.16 -0.54 5.47
N THR A 321 -24.10 0.78 5.64
CA THR A 321 -24.43 1.46 6.91
C THR A 321 -25.94 1.64 7.10
N SER A 322 -26.68 2.08 6.08
CA SER A 322 -28.13 2.33 6.21
C SER A 322 -28.97 1.06 6.26
N LYS A 323 -28.54 -0.02 5.59
CA LYS A 323 -29.33 -1.25 5.47
C LYS A 323 -28.93 -2.34 6.47
N LYS A 324 -28.21 -2.02 7.56
CA LYS A 324 -27.73 -3.00 8.57
C LYS A 324 -28.81 -3.97 9.07
N HIS A 325 -30.06 -3.52 9.15
CA HIS A 325 -31.22 -4.31 9.57
C HIS A 325 -31.63 -5.43 8.59
N LEU A 326 -31.26 -5.35 7.31
CA LEU A 326 -31.58 -6.38 6.31
C LEU A 326 -30.75 -7.64 6.55
N LYS A 327 -31.32 -8.83 6.35
CA LYS A 327 -30.60 -10.10 6.48
C LYS A 327 -30.03 -10.59 5.16
N CYS A 328 -28.89 -11.27 5.29
CA CYS A 328 -28.13 -11.99 4.29
C CYS A 328 -27.68 -13.33 4.92
#